data_AF-A0AAQ4FAT5-F1
#
_entry.id   AF-A0AAQ4FAT5-F1
#
_cell.length_a   1.000
_cell.length_b   1.000
_cell.length_c   1.000
_cell.angle_alpha   90.00
_cell.angle_beta   90.00
_cell.angle_gamma   90.00
#
_symmetry.space_group_name_H-M   'P 1'
#
loop_
_entity.id
_entity.type
_entity.pdbx_description
1 polymer ?
#
loop_
_entity_poly.entity_id
_entity_poly.type
_entity_poly.pdbx_seq_one_letter_code
_entity_poly.pdbx_strand_id
1 'polypeptide(L)'
;MIISSQVNPYHKAPTIDDDGFIIYESSAIAYYLINKYAPSSALYPSCPKLRAQVDQVLATVTSTIQPHYFAFFKPRFFDLKKPTPEEIAAFEENVLGNLNRHIGKHRSYAVGDCLTLADLSLLAHLSLCLELPVLRSNKFPDLQVYYDRVKSEVPYFDEINQHGIEMLNERIKGLK
;
A
#
# COMPACT_ATOMS: atom_id res chain seq x y z
N MET A 1 5.59 14.65 11.60
CA MET A 1 4.20 14.23 11.35
C MET A 1 3.34 14.74 12.50
N ILE A 2 2.54 15.79 12.27
CA ILE A 2 1.69 16.41 13.32
C ILE A 2 0.28 15.85 13.12
N ILE A 3 -0.17 14.97 14.02
CA ILE A 3 -1.56 14.49 14.02
C ILE A 3 -2.31 15.31 15.08
N SER A 4 -2.85 16.46 14.67
CA SER A 4 -3.80 17.26 15.45
C SER A 4 -5.18 17.19 14.79
N SER A 5 -6.23 17.12 15.61
CA SER A 5 -7.63 17.18 15.14
C SER A 5 -7.96 18.42 14.32
N GLN A 6 -7.16 19.48 14.49
CA GLN A 6 -7.29 20.73 13.74
C GLN A 6 -6.78 20.61 12.29
N VAL A 7 -5.97 19.59 11.97
CA VAL A 7 -5.31 19.43 10.67
C VAL A 7 -6.01 18.35 9.82
N ASN A 8 -6.46 17.25 10.44
CA ASN A 8 -7.26 16.23 9.76
C ASN A 8 -8.49 15.86 10.61
N PRO A 9 -9.72 16.19 10.16
CA PRO A 9 -10.95 15.92 10.92
C PRO A 9 -11.24 14.42 11.09
N TYR A 10 -10.57 13.56 10.33
CA TYR A 10 -10.71 12.11 10.41
C TYR A 10 -9.63 11.44 11.27
N HIS A 11 -8.69 12.20 11.83
CA HIS A 11 -7.63 11.71 12.73
C HIS A 11 -6.80 10.56 12.13
N LYS A 12 -6.56 10.60 10.81
CA LYS A 12 -5.81 9.57 10.08
C LYS A 12 -4.45 10.11 9.62
N ALA A 13 -3.47 9.23 9.59
CA ALA A 13 -2.26 9.43 8.81
C ALA A 13 -2.39 8.72 7.45
N PRO A 14 -1.73 9.21 6.39
CA PRO A 14 -0.88 10.40 6.35
C PRO A 14 -1.67 11.72 6.21
N THR A 15 -1.04 12.81 6.63
CA THR A 15 -1.48 14.20 6.40
C THR A 15 -0.23 15.04 6.25
N ILE A 16 -0.20 15.93 5.25
CA ILE A 16 0.92 16.85 5.01
C ILE A 16 0.44 18.29 5.06
N ASP A 17 1.40 19.17 5.31
CA ASP A 17 1.28 20.62 5.21
C ASP A 17 2.36 21.06 4.21
N ASP A 18 1.95 21.53 3.03
CA ASP A 18 2.82 22.09 2.00
C ASP A 18 2.58 23.61 1.93
N ASP A 19 3.35 24.35 2.73
CA ASP A 19 3.28 25.82 2.87
C ASP A 19 1.89 26.37 3.24
N GLY A 20 1.22 25.74 4.20
CA GLY A 20 -0.12 26.10 4.66
C GLY A 20 -1.25 25.41 3.88
N PHE A 21 -0.92 24.68 2.80
CA PHE A 21 -1.87 23.82 2.11
C PHE A 21 -1.92 22.44 2.77
N ILE A 22 -2.96 22.24 3.58
CA ILE A 22 -3.18 20.98 4.30
C ILE A 22 -3.95 20.00 3.42
N ILE A 23 -3.41 18.79 3.24
CA ILE A 23 -4.05 17.71 2.51
C ILE A 23 -3.81 16.36 3.19
N TYR A 24 -4.84 15.52 3.19
CA TYR A 24 -4.86 14.18 3.78
C TYR A 24 -5.41 13.16 2.77
N GLU A 25 -5.32 11.88 3.12
CA GLU A 25 -5.46 10.70 2.23
C GLU A 25 -4.22 10.49 1.33
N SER A 26 -3.61 9.31 1.42
CA SER A 26 -2.33 9.01 0.76
C SER A 26 -2.39 9.18 -0.76
N SER A 27 -3.46 8.71 -1.42
CA SER A 27 -3.61 8.85 -2.87
C SER A 27 -3.76 10.32 -3.28
N ALA A 28 -4.53 11.13 -2.53
CA ALA A 28 -4.70 12.55 -2.82
C ALA A 28 -3.39 13.32 -2.64
N ILE A 29 -2.65 13.03 -1.57
CA ILE A 29 -1.29 13.53 -1.35
C ILE A 29 -0.38 13.17 -2.54
N ALA A 30 -0.38 11.91 -2.96
CA ALA A 30 0.47 11.46 -4.06
C ALA A 30 0.13 12.12 -5.40
N TYR A 31 -1.17 12.28 -5.72
CA TYR A 31 -1.60 13.05 -6.90
C TYR A 31 -1.07 14.48 -6.84
N TYR A 32 -1.22 15.14 -5.69
CA TYR A 32 -0.77 16.51 -5.49
C TYR A 32 0.74 16.65 -5.68
N LEU A 33 1.53 15.80 -5.01
CA LEU A 33 2.99 15.85 -5.10
C LEU A 33 3.48 15.60 -6.53
N ILE A 34 2.91 14.63 -7.24
CA ILE A 34 3.29 14.37 -8.64
C ILE A 34 2.87 15.54 -9.53
N ASN A 35 1.64 16.04 -9.40
CA ASN A 35 1.18 17.16 -10.23
C ASN A 35 1.97 18.46 -9.97
N LYS A 36 2.40 18.72 -8.72
CA LYS A 36 3.16 19.92 -8.35
C LYS A 36 4.63 19.83 -8.76
N TYR A 37 5.28 18.72 -8.45
CA TYR A 37 6.75 18.60 -8.56
C TYR A 37 7.21 17.82 -9.80
N ALA A 38 6.36 16.99 -10.40
CA ALA A 38 6.70 16.17 -11.55
C ALA A 38 5.51 15.94 -12.51
N PRO A 39 4.86 17.00 -13.05
CA PRO A 39 3.61 16.90 -13.80
C PRO A 39 3.68 16.06 -15.09
N SER A 40 4.88 15.84 -15.62
CA SER A 40 5.12 15.00 -16.81
C SER A 40 5.59 13.58 -16.46
N SER A 41 5.59 13.21 -15.17
CA SER A 41 6.03 11.89 -14.73
C SER A 41 5.12 10.78 -15.22
N ALA A 42 5.72 9.67 -15.65
CA ALA A 42 4.99 8.44 -15.97
C ALA A 42 4.29 7.85 -14.73
N LEU A 43 4.70 8.23 -13.52
CA LEU A 43 4.05 7.79 -12.27
C LEU A 43 2.57 8.16 -12.23
N TYR A 44 2.19 9.29 -12.83
CA TYR A 44 0.79 9.69 -12.95
C TYR A 44 0.53 10.25 -14.36
N PRO A 45 0.27 9.39 -15.35
CA PRO A 45 0.30 9.76 -16.76
C PRO A 45 -0.85 10.69 -17.12
N SER A 46 -0.67 11.64 -18.05
CA SER A 46 -1.74 12.57 -18.47
C SER A 46 -2.74 11.97 -19.46
N CYS A 47 -2.40 10.86 -20.13
CA CYS A 47 -3.29 10.17 -21.04
C CYS A 47 -4.58 9.74 -20.30
N PRO A 48 -5.79 10.17 -20.72
CA PRO A 48 -7.01 9.93 -19.96
C PRO A 48 -7.30 8.46 -19.69
N LYS A 49 -7.07 7.58 -20.68
CA LYS A 49 -7.33 6.15 -20.53
C LYS A 49 -6.37 5.50 -19.54
N LEU A 50 -5.07 5.81 -19.64
CA LEU A 50 -4.06 5.24 -18.75
C LEU A 50 -4.21 5.78 -17.33
N ARG A 51 -4.51 7.08 -17.18
CA ARG A 51 -4.81 7.70 -15.89
C ARG A 51 -6.02 7.05 -15.23
N ALA A 52 -7.11 6.85 -15.98
CA ALA A 52 -8.31 6.20 -15.45
C ALA A 52 -8.04 4.78 -14.95
N GLN A 53 -7.11 4.05 -15.56
CA GLN A 53 -6.70 2.72 -15.08
C GLN A 53 -5.86 2.80 -13.79
N VAL A 54 -4.94 3.77 -13.69
CA VAL A 54 -4.20 4.04 -12.43
C VAL A 54 -5.19 4.40 -11.31
N ASP A 55 -6.11 5.33 -11.59
CA ASP A 55 -7.14 5.77 -10.64
C ASP A 55 -8.06 4.61 -10.23
N GLN A 56 -8.41 3.72 -11.16
CA GLN A 56 -9.19 2.52 -10.87
C GLN A 56 -8.48 1.63 -9.85
N VAL A 57 -7.17 1.40 -9.99
CA VAL A 57 -6.41 0.58 -9.04
C VAL A 57 -6.37 1.25 -7.66
N LEU A 58 -6.09 2.55 -7.61
CA LEU A 58 -6.04 3.31 -6.35
C LEU A 58 -7.41 3.37 -5.65
N ALA A 59 -8.49 3.50 -6.42
CA ALA A 59 -9.85 3.43 -5.91
C ALA A 59 -10.20 2.02 -5.43
N THR A 60 -9.75 0.97 -6.12
CA THR A 60 -9.94 -0.43 -5.71
C THR A 60 -9.18 -0.72 -4.40
N VAL A 61 -7.95 -0.22 -4.27
CA VAL A 61 -7.18 -0.34 -3.02
C VAL A 61 -7.96 0.29 -1.87
N THR A 62 -8.43 1.53 -2.03
CA THR A 62 -9.17 2.25 -0.98
C THR A 62 -10.50 1.59 -0.62
N SER A 63 -11.30 1.24 -1.61
CA SER A 63 -12.70 0.80 -1.41
C SER A 63 -12.84 -0.70 -1.14
N THR A 64 -11.95 -1.52 -1.70
CA THR A 64 -12.07 -2.98 -1.69
C THR A 64 -10.99 -3.63 -0.83
N ILE A 65 -9.73 -3.22 -0.98
CA ILE A 65 -8.61 -3.90 -0.30
C ILE A 65 -8.45 -3.41 1.15
N GLN A 66 -8.39 -2.09 1.35
CA GLN A 66 -8.08 -1.48 2.64
C GLN A 66 -9.02 -1.86 3.79
N PRO A 67 -10.34 -2.01 3.59
CA PRO A 67 -11.23 -2.43 4.68
C PRO A 67 -10.82 -3.79 5.28
N HIS A 68 -10.55 -4.78 4.43
CA HIS A 68 -10.09 -6.11 4.86
C HIS A 68 -8.65 -6.05 5.37
N TYR A 69 -7.80 -5.24 4.73
CA TYR A 69 -6.41 -5.06 5.13
C TYR A 69 -6.29 -4.56 6.57
N PHE A 70 -7.03 -3.50 6.91
CA PHE A 70 -7.02 -2.92 8.24
C PHE A 70 -7.80 -3.76 9.25
N ALA A 71 -8.89 -4.43 8.85
CA ALA A 71 -9.56 -5.39 9.73
C ALA A 71 -8.62 -6.51 10.17
N PHE A 72 -7.68 -6.91 9.30
CA PHE A 72 -6.63 -7.85 9.65
C PHE A 72 -5.54 -7.18 10.49
N PHE A 73 -4.85 -6.15 10.00
CA PHE A 73 -3.66 -5.67 10.70
C PHE A 73 -3.92 -4.90 12.00
N LYS A 74 -5.08 -4.23 12.16
CA LYS A 74 -5.34 -3.40 13.36
C LYS A 74 -5.32 -4.21 14.66
N PRO A 75 -6.03 -5.35 14.83
CA PRO A 75 -5.95 -6.14 16.06
C PRO A 75 -4.53 -6.66 16.35
N ARG A 76 -3.72 -6.90 15.32
CA ARG A 76 -2.33 -7.37 15.48
C ARG A 76 -1.43 -6.26 16.00
N PHE A 77 -1.63 -5.04 15.54
CA PHE A 77 -0.79 -3.91 15.94
C PHE A 77 -1.29 -3.21 17.19
N PHE A 78 -2.59 -3.05 17.39
CA PHE A 78 -3.13 -2.29 18.53
C PHE A 78 -3.42 -3.18 19.74
N ASP A 79 -4.02 -4.35 19.52
CA ASP A 79 -4.46 -5.25 20.59
C ASP A 79 -3.49 -6.43 20.83
N LEU A 80 -2.47 -6.56 19.98
CA LEU A 80 -1.52 -7.66 19.96
C LEU A 80 -2.20 -9.05 19.91
N LYS A 81 -3.33 -9.17 19.21
CA LYS A 81 -4.08 -10.43 19.08
C LYS A 81 -3.52 -11.29 17.94
N LYS A 82 -3.20 -12.56 18.19
CA LYS A 82 -2.85 -13.49 17.10
C LYS A 82 -4.01 -13.67 16.11
N PRO A 83 -3.71 -13.80 14.79
CA PRO A 83 -4.75 -14.05 13.82
C PRO A 83 -5.32 -15.47 13.96
N THR A 84 -6.63 -15.62 13.80
CA THR A 84 -7.26 -16.95 13.70
C THR A 84 -7.11 -17.51 12.28
N PRO A 85 -7.26 -18.84 12.07
CA PRO A 85 -7.28 -19.41 10.72
C PRO A 85 -8.32 -18.77 9.79
N GLU A 86 -9.49 -18.41 10.32
CA GLU A 86 -10.57 -17.75 9.57
C GLU A 86 -10.19 -16.32 9.18
N GLU A 87 -9.56 -15.56 10.08
CA GLU A 87 -9.06 -14.22 9.79
C GLU A 87 -7.95 -14.26 8.71
N ILE A 88 -7.07 -15.27 8.75
CA ILE A 88 -6.04 -15.50 7.72
C ILE A 88 -6.71 -15.82 6.38
N ALA A 89 -7.61 -16.80 6.34
CA ALA A 89 -8.29 -17.19 5.11
C ALA A 89 -9.08 -16.02 4.49
N ALA A 90 -9.76 -15.22 5.31
CA ALA A 90 -10.47 -14.03 4.84
C ALA A 90 -9.53 -12.98 4.27
N PHE A 91 -8.36 -12.76 4.87
CA PHE A 91 -7.35 -11.84 4.33
C PHE A 91 -6.72 -12.38 3.04
N GLU A 92 -6.38 -13.66 3.02
CA GLU A 92 -5.83 -14.30 1.82
C GLU A 92 -6.80 -14.19 0.64
N GLU A 93 -8.10 -14.41 0.82
CA GLU A 93 -9.08 -14.27 -0.27
C GLU A 93 -9.29 -12.81 -0.69
N ASN A 94 -9.58 -11.94 0.28
CA ASN A 94 -10.08 -10.59 0.00
C ASN A 94 -8.97 -9.55 -0.24
N VAL A 95 -7.73 -9.84 0.17
CA VAL A 95 -6.57 -8.98 -0.08
C VAL A 95 -5.64 -9.65 -1.07
N LEU A 96 -4.94 -10.71 -0.66
CA LEU A 96 -3.88 -11.29 -1.50
C LEU A 96 -4.43 -11.91 -2.79
N GLY A 97 -5.57 -12.60 -2.73
CA GLY A 97 -6.22 -13.19 -3.89
C GLY A 97 -6.76 -12.16 -4.88
N ASN A 98 -7.24 -11.02 -4.39
CA ASN A 98 -7.65 -9.89 -5.23
C ASN A 98 -6.45 -9.21 -5.90
N LEU A 99 -5.38 -8.94 -5.13
CA LEU A 99 -4.13 -8.39 -5.68
C LEU A 99 -3.51 -9.34 -6.71
N ASN A 100 -3.48 -10.64 -6.42
CA ASN A 100 -2.96 -11.66 -7.31
C ASN A 100 -3.79 -11.81 -8.59
N ARG A 101 -5.13 -11.68 -8.52
CA ARG A 101 -6.00 -11.63 -9.72
C ARG A 101 -5.71 -10.40 -10.58
N HIS A 102 -5.43 -9.25 -9.96
CA HIS A 102 -5.15 -8.02 -10.68
C HIS A 102 -3.79 -8.07 -11.39
N ILE A 103 -2.74 -8.45 -10.67
CA ILE A 103 -1.37 -8.52 -11.21
C ILE A 103 -1.23 -9.73 -12.15
N GLY A 104 -1.70 -10.90 -11.71
CA GLY A 104 -1.60 -12.15 -12.46
C GLY A 104 -0.16 -12.56 -12.79
N LYS A 105 -0.02 -13.59 -13.63
CA LYS A 105 1.29 -14.16 -14.01
C LYS A 105 2.06 -13.34 -15.06
N HIS A 106 1.41 -12.37 -15.70
CA HIS A 106 1.91 -11.78 -16.95
C HIS A 106 2.11 -10.27 -16.90
N ARG A 107 1.75 -9.61 -15.79
CA ARG A 107 1.98 -8.17 -15.69
C ARG A 107 3.29 -7.87 -15.00
N SER A 108 4.06 -7.00 -15.63
CA SER A 108 5.24 -6.42 -15.00
C SER A 108 4.87 -5.35 -13.97
N TYR A 109 3.80 -4.59 -14.26
CA TYR A 109 3.29 -3.45 -13.51
C TYR A 109 1.78 -3.57 -13.31
N ALA A 110 1.23 -2.88 -12.31
CA ALA A 110 -0.21 -2.83 -12.05
C ALA A 110 -0.99 -2.33 -13.28
N VAL A 111 -0.46 -1.32 -13.97
CA VAL A 111 -1.09 -0.70 -15.13
C VAL A 111 -0.05 -0.44 -16.23
N GLY A 112 -0.36 -0.85 -17.45
CA GLY A 112 0.51 -0.61 -18.62
C GLY A 112 1.86 -1.31 -18.52
N ASP A 113 2.88 -0.64 -19.04
CA ASP A 113 4.21 -1.22 -19.28
C ASP A 113 5.34 -0.49 -18.52
N CYS A 114 5.00 0.38 -17.57
CA CYS A 114 5.97 1.10 -16.72
C CYS A 114 5.44 1.35 -15.31
N LEU A 115 6.35 1.72 -14.41
CA LEU A 115 6.03 2.04 -13.02
C LEU A 115 5.05 3.23 -12.92
N THR A 116 3.96 3.03 -12.19
CA THR A 116 2.94 4.04 -11.90
C THR A 116 2.68 4.20 -10.40
N LEU A 117 1.88 5.20 -10.03
CA LEU A 117 1.39 5.38 -8.66
C LEU A 117 0.54 4.18 -8.19
N ALA A 118 -0.09 3.44 -9.11
CA ALA A 118 -0.76 2.20 -8.75
C ALA A 118 0.24 1.20 -8.16
N ASP A 119 1.41 1.04 -8.78
CA ASP A 119 2.47 0.15 -8.31
C ASP A 119 3.00 0.57 -6.94
N LEU A 120 3.25 1.86 -6.72
CA LEU A 120 3.71 2.39 -5.43
C LEU A 120 2.68 2.11 -4.31
N SER A 121 1.39 2.25 -4.62
CA SER A 121 0.31 1.94 -3.68
C SER A 121 0.25 0.44 -3.36
N LEU A 122 0.35 -0.42 -4.38
CA LEU A 122 0.38 -1.87 -4.16
C LEU A 122 1.63 -2.30 -3.39
N LEU A 123 2.79 -1.73 -3.70
CA LEU A 123 4.06 -1.99 -3.02
C LEU A 123 3.96 -1.71 -1.51
N ALA A 124 3.36 -0.59 -1.14
CA ALA A 124 3.14 -0.22 0.27
C ALA A 124 2.20 -1.17 1.04
N HIS A 125 1.25 -1.83 0.35
CA HIS A 125 0.40 -2.85 0.99
C HIS A 125 1.08 -4.22 1.02
N LEU A 126 1.82 -4.57 -0.04
CA LEU A 126 2.54 -5.84 -0.13
C LEU A 126 3.70 -5.92 0.86
N SER A 127 4.33 -4.79 1.21
CA SER A 127 5.43 -4.78 2.19
C SER A 127 5.05 -5.43 3.52
N LEU A 128 3.91 -5.05 4.13
CA LEU A 128 3.48 -5.70 5.38
C LEU A 128 3.07 -7.16 5.17
N CYS A 129 2.56 -7.51 3.98
CA CYS A 129 2.10 -8.85 3.69
C CYS A 129 3.24 -9.86 3.50
N LEU A 130 4.35 -9.41 2.92
CA LEU A 130 5.46 -10.25 2.50
C LEU A 130 6.64 -10.18 3.47
N GLU A 131 6.84 -9.05 4.15
CA GLU A 131 7.99 -8.85 5.04
C GLU A 131 7.69 -9.16 6.50
N LEU A 132 6.42 -9.11 6.94
CA LEU A 132 6.06 -9.47 8.31
C LEU A 132 5.77 -10.96 8.47
N PRO A 133 6.28 -11.62 9.52
CA PRO A 133 6.05 -13.04 9.81
C PRO A 133 4.64 -13.36 10.35
N VAL A 134 3.61 -12.61 9.95
CA VAL A 134 2.21 -12.85 10.35
C VAL A 134 1.49 -13.76 9.37
N LEU A 135 1.87 -13.70 8.10
CA LEU A 135 1.26 -14.46 7.01
C LEU A 135 2.29 -15.41 6.40
N ARG A 136 1.83 -16.57 5.94
CA ARG A 136 2.65 -17.46 5.10
C ARG A 136 2.36 -17.12 3.65
N SER A 137 3.27 -16.38 3.02
CA SER A 137 3.09 -15.84 1.65
C SER A 137 3.23 -16.86 0.52
N ASN A 138 3.61 -18.12 0.82
CA ASN A 138 3.95 -19.12 -0.19
C ASN A 138 2.80 -19.51 -1.15
N LYS A 139 1.55 -19.13 -0.86
CA LYS A 139 0.40 -19.32 -1.74
C LYS A 139 0.37 -18.37 -2.94
N PHE A 140 1.08 -17.24 -2.88
CA PHE A 140 1.02 -16.18 -3.89
C PHE A 140 2.43 -15.82 -4.40
N PRO A 141 3.16 -16.76 -5.03
CA PRO A 141 4.53 -16.53 -5.48
C PRO A 141 4.64 -15.41 -6.52
N ASP A 142 3.61 -15.22 -7.35
CA ASP A 142 3.58 -14.17 -8.35
C ASP A 142 3.58 -12.76 -7.71
N LEU A 143 2.98 -12.61 -6.52
CA LEU A 143 3.04 -11.36 -5.75
C LEU A 143 4.43 -11.08 -5.21
N GLN A 144 5.18 -12.11 -4.80
CA GLN A 144 6.58 -11.93 -4.37
C GLN A 144 7.44 -11.45 -5.55
N VAL A 145 7.31 -12.12 -6.70
CA VAL A 145 8.06 -11.73 -7.92
C VAL A 145 7.73 -10.30 -8.34
N TYR A 146 6.45 -9.92 -8.30
CA TYR A 146 6.03 -8.55 -8.57
C TYR A 146 6.60 -7.56 -7.55
N TYR A 147 6.49 -7.87 -6.26
CA TYR A 147 7.00 -7.02 -5.18
C TYR A 147 8.51 -6.78 -5.32
N ASP A 148 9.30 -7.85 -5.53
CA ASP A 148 10.75 -7.74 -5.67
C ASP A 148 11.15 -6.88 -6.89
N ARG A 149 10.44 -7.05 -8.01
CA ARG A 149 10.65 -6.23 -9.22
C ARG A 149 10.39 -4.76 -8.94
N VAL A 150 9.16 -4.44 -8.50
CA VAL A 150 8.75 -3.04 -8.28
C VAL A 150 9.63 -2.40 -7.21
N LYS A 151 9.92 -3.10 -6.11
CA LYS A 151 10.85 -2.66 -5.06
C LYS A 151 12.21 -2.25 -5.63
N SER A 152 12.77 -3.03 -6.56
CA SER A 152 14.08 -2.76 -7.16
C SER A 152 14.12 -1.50 -8.04
N GLU A 153 12.96 -1.06 -8.56
CA GLU A 153 12.82 0.12 -9.40
C GLU A 153 12.55 1.40 -8.60
N VAL A 154 12.14 1.28 -7.32
CA VAL A 154 11.77 2.43 -6.48
C VAL A 154 12.99 2.92 -5.69
N PRO A 155 13.48 4.15 -5.96
CA PRO A 155 14.64 4.69 -5.26
C PRO A 155 14.31 4.92 -3.78
N TYR A 156 15.30 4.71 -2.91
CA TYR A 156 15.21 4.89 -1.45
C TYR A 156 14.15 4.03 -0.76
N PHE A 157 13.60 3.00 -1.43
CA PHE A 157 12.53 2.19 -0.85
C PHE A 157 12.93 1.57 0.49
N ASP A 158 14.09 0.91 0.54
CA ASP A 158 14.56 0.28 1.78
C ASP A 158 14.82 1.34 2.88
N GLU A 159 15.44 2.46 2.54
CA GLU A 159 15.69 3.55 3.50
C GLU A 159 14.39 4.05 4.16
N ILE A 160 13.31 4.18 3.38
CA ILE A 160 12.04 4.73 3.85
C ILE A 160 11.18 3.65 4.54
N ASN A 161 11.15 2.43 4.00
CA ASN A 161 10.22 1.37 4.42
C ASN A 161 10.80 0.49 5.54
N GLN A 162 12.10 0.19 5.51
CA GLN A 162 12.72 -0.82 6.37
C GLN A 162 12.53 -0.52 7.85
N HIS A 163 12.74 0.73 8.26
CA HIS A 163 12.56 1.12 9.66
C HIS A 163 11.14 0.85 10.17
N GLY A 164 10.12 1.15 9.36
CA GLY A 164 8.72 0.88 9.70
C GLY A 164 8.43 -0.62 9.81
N ILE A 165 8.98 -1.43 8.90
CA ILE A 165 8.87 -2.89 8.95
C ILE A 165 9.53 -3.45 10.20
N GLU A 166 10.74 -3.02 10.54
CA GLU A 166 11.46 -3.47 11.73
C GLU A 166 10.70 -3.13 13.01
N MET A 167 10.20 -1.90 13.13
CA MET A 167 9.36 -1.50 14.27
C MET A 167 8.11 -2.37 14.41
N LEU A 168 7.41 -2.65 13.31
CA LEU A 168 6.22 -3.49 13.32
C LEU A 168 6.56 -4.95 13.61
N ASN A 169 7.69 -5.46 13.10
CA ASN A 169 8.17 -6.82 13.33
C ASN A 169 8.52 -7.04 14.82
N GLU A 170 9.22 -6.09 15.45
CA GLU A 170 9.47 -6.14 16.89
C GLU A 170 8.15 -6.09 17.68
N ARG A 171 7.20 -5.25 17.26
CA ARG A 171 5.90 -5.13 17.94
C ARG A 171 5.09 -6.42 17.92
N ILE A 172 5.06 -7.14 16.80
CA ILE A 172 4.29 -8.39 16.66
C ILE A 172 4.94 -9.60 17.37
N LYS A 173 6.16 -9.49 17.89
CA LYS A 173 6.69 -10.52 18.81
C LYS A 173 5.85 -10.63 20.09
N GLY A 174 5.13 -9.56 20.44
CA GLY A 174 4.22 -9.52 21.59
C GLY A 174 2.83 -10.10 21.34
N LEU A 175 2.57 -10.71 20.18
CA LEU A 175 1.25 -11.28 19.87
C LEU A 175 0.86 -12.38 20.86
N LYS A 176 -0.34 -12.25 21.43
CA LYS A 176 -0.92 -13.15 22.42
C LYS A 176 -1.93 -14.08 21.76
#